data_AF-A0A7W1IA38-F1
#
_entry.id   AF-A0A7W1IA38-F1
#
_cell.length_a   1.000
_cell.length_b   1.000
_cell.length_c   1.000
_cell.angle_alpha   90.00
_cell.angle_beta   90.00
_cell.angle_gamma   90.00
#
_symmetry.space_group_name_H-M   'P 1'
#
loop_
_entity.id
_entity.type
_entity.pdbx_description
1 polymer ?
#
loop_
_entity_poly.entity_id
_entity_poly.type
_entity_poly.pdbx_seq_one_letter_code
_entity_poly.pdbx_strand_id
1 'polypeptide(L)'
;MIQNYYVDERVVNALNRLPDDIMSPDLPASEKTARELIDSEQVAGDGDLARATAACNAAEKLYAALSRWIGRDGCHALFVRAQTQAADQHPALEVLQLRVREEPYVSCVEESIKGFGDSATAAAIEAMLAATISLLGRLVGDDMASNLIERSIPHDEREKNGSDRRLKV
;
A
#
# COMPACT_ATOMS: atom_id res chain seq x y z
N MET A 1 -29.61 -40.48 26.07
CA MET A 1 -28.18 -40.57 25.69
C MET A 1 -27.69 -39.17 25.35
N ILE A 2 -26.89 -38.56 26.23
CA ILE A 2 -26.09 -37.37 25.91
C ILE A 2 -24.73 -37.63 26.56
N GLN A 3 -23.69 -37.83 25.76
CA GLN A 3 -22.31 -38.01 26.23
C GLN A 3 -21.70 -36.64 26.50
N ASN A 4 -21.26 -36.44 27.74
CA ASN A 4 -20.47 -35.31 28.18
C ASN A 4 -19.03 -35.49 27.69
N TYR A 5 -18.54 -34.61 26.81
CA TYR A 5 -17.14 -34.57 26.42
C TYR A 5 -16.33 -33.83 27.50
N TYR A 6 -15.55 -34.61 28.25
CA TYR A 6 -14.57 -34.11 29.21
C TYR A 6 -13.39 -33.53 28.43
N VAL A 7 -13.22 -32.20 28.44
CA VAL A 7 -12.07 -31.54 27.82
C VAL A 7 -10.89 -31.64 28.79
N ASP A 8 -9.82 -32.29 28.35
CA ASP A 8 -8.61 -32.54 29.14
C ASP A 8 -7.90 -31.21 29.47
N GLU A 9 -7.73 -30.91 30.76
CA GLU A 9 -7.05 -29.71 31.27
C GLU A 9 -5.60 -29.57 30.77
N ARG A 10 -4.99 -30.65 30.26
CA ARG A 10 -3.66 -30.61 29.64
C ARG A 10 -3.69 -29.94 28.27
N VAL A 11 -4.79 -30.01 27.53
CA VAL A 11 -4.97 -29.30 26.26
C VAL A 11 -5.15 -27.80 26.52
N VAL A 12 -5.90 -27.46 27.57
CA VAL A 12 -6.10 -26.06 27.99
C VAL A 12 -4.79 -25.43 28.47
N ASN A 13 -3.98 -26.16 29.24
CA ASN A 13 -2.67 -25.68 29.67
C ASN A 13 -1.60 -25.66 28.55
N ALA A 14 -1.76 -26.45 27.49
CA ALA A 14 -0.88 -26.40 26.33
C ALA A 14 -1.14 -25.16 25.45
N LEU A 15 -2.40 -24.70 25.36
CA LEU A 15 -2.75 -23.46 24.65
C LEU A 15 -2.26 -22.21 25.40
N ASN A 16 -2.19 -22.24 26.73
CA ASN A 16 -1.66 -21.14 27.55
C ASN A 16 -0.12 -21.09 27.65
N ARG A 17 0.59 -21.98 26.94
CA ARG A 17 2.07 -22.03 26.91
C ARG A 17 2.67 -21.66 25.56
N LEU A 18 1.86 -21.15 24.64
CA LEU A 18 2.40 -20.52 23.45
C LEU A 18 3.04 -19.18 23.87
N PRO A 19 4.29 -18.90 23.48
CA PRO A 19 4.92 -17.63 23.78
C PRO A 19 4.09 -16.50 23.16
N ASP A 20 3.94 -15.40 23.90
CA ASP A 20 3.22 -14.18 23.47
C ASP A 20 3.76 -13.56 22.16
N ASP A 21 4.87 -14.09 21.63
CA ASP A 21 5.51 -13.71 20.36
C ASP A 21 4.76 -14.17 19.09
N ILE A 22 3.66 -14.92 19.19
CA ILE A 22 2.85 -15.35 18.03
C ILE A 22 1.71 -14.36 17.72
N MET A 23 1.49 -13.33 18.55
CA MET A 23 0.34 -12.41 18.41
C MET A 23 0.67 -10.91 18.43
N SER A 24 1.82 -10.52 17.90
CA SER A 24 1.91 -9.21 17.24
C SER A 24 1.65 -9.43 15.75
N PRO A 25 0.58 -8.89 15.15
CA PRO A 25 0.51 -8.81 13.70
C PRO A 25 1.53 -7.76 13.29
N ASP A 26 2.79 -8.17 13.14
CA ASP A 26 3.66 -7.51 12.19
C ASP A 26 2.87 -7.55 10.88
N LEU A 27 2.29 -6.42 10.50
CA LEU A 27 1.79 -6.27 9.14
C LEU A 27 2.94 -6.71 8.24
N PRO A 28 2.72 -7.65 7.29
CA PRO A 28 3.78 -8.08 6.39
C PRO A 28 4.45 -6.82 5.82
N ALA A 29 5.79 -6.81 5.72
CA ALA A 29 6.56 -5.59 5.46
C ALA A 29 6.00 -4.74 4.29
N SER A 30 5.44 -5.40 3.27
CA SER A 30 4.73 -4.79 2.15
C SER A 30 3.51 -3.94 2.53
N GLU A 31 2.69 -4.37 3.49
CA GLU A 31 1.54 -3.61 3.98
C GLU A 31 1.97 -2.38 4.76
N LYS A 32 3.02 -2.50 5.58
CA LYS A 32 3.61 -1.36 6.29
C LYS A 32 4.13 -0.32 5.31
N THR A 33 4.93 -0.74 4.32
CA THR A 33 5.46 0.17 3.29
C THR A 33 4.34 0.78 2.44
N ALA A 34 3.30 0.01 2.10
CA ALA A 34 2.12 0.55 1.41
C ALA A 34 1.46 1.66 2.24
N ARG A 35 1.28 1.45 3.54
CA ARG A 35 0.69 2.45 4.43
C ARG A 35 1.54 3.72 4.54
N GLU A 36 2.86 3.57 4.70
CA GLU A 36 3.80 4.69 4.74
C GLU A 36 3.76 5.53 3.46
N LEU A 37 3.62 4.88 2.29
CA LEU A 37 3.43 5.58 1.01
C LEU A 37 2.16 6.44 1.03
N ILE A 38 1.03 5.88 1.50
CA ILE A 38 -0.24 6.61 1.55
C ILE A 38 -0.18 7.76 2.57
N ASP A 39 0.42 7.53 3.73
CA ASP A 39 0.59 8.55 4.77
C ASP A 39 1.42 9.73 4.26
N SER A 40 2.46 9.47 3.45
CA SER A 40 3.28 10.51 2.85
C SER A 40 2.49 11.45 1.93
N GLU A 41 1.43 10.95 1.29
CA GLU A 41 0.55 11.75 0.43
C GLU A 41 -0.45 12.60 1.21
N GLN A 42 -0.87 12.15 2.39
CA GLN A 42 -1.72 12.96 3.27
C GLN A 42 -1.00 14.18 3.83
N VAL A 43 0.31 14.06 4.10
CA VAL A 43 1.11 15.16 4.65
C VAL A 43 1.50 16.20 3.60
N ALA A 44 1.63 15.80 2.33
CA ALA A 44 2.05 16.70 1.24
C ALA A 44 0.93 17.64 0.73
N GLY A 45 -0.33 17.43 1.13
CA GLY A 45 -1.48 18.26 0.76
C GLY A 45 -1.83 19.31 1.82
N ASP A 46 -2.24 20.51 1.39
CA ASP A 46 -2.64 21.64 2.26
C ASP A 46 -4.06 21.47 2.87
N GLY A 47 -4.48 20.23 3.14
CA GLY A 47 -5.80 19.91 3.69
C GLY A 47 -6.02 18.41 3.91
N ASP A 48 -7.04 18.07 4.69
CA ASP A 48 -7.51 16.69 4.90
C ASP A 48 -7.97 16.08 3.55
N LEU A 49 -7.03 15.52 2.80
CA LEU A 49 -7.35 14.73 1.63
C LEU A 49 -8.03 13.44 2.10
N ALA A 50 -9.17 13.11 1.48
CA ALA A 50 -9.84 11.83 1.70
C ALA A 50 -8.85 10.67 1.49
N ARG A 51 -8.92 9.64 2.33
CA ARG A 51 -7.88 8.59 2.41
C ARG A 51 -7.77 7.84 1.08
N ALA A 52 -8.87 7.62 0.38
CA ALA A 52 -8.87 6.97 -0.93
C ALA A 52 -8.14 7.81 -2.00
N THR A 53 -8.24 9.13 -1.93
CA THR A 53 -7.51 10.04 -2.82
C THR A 53 -6.01 9.99 -2.55
N ALA A 54 -5.60 10.01 -1.28
CA ALA A 54 -4.19 9.86 -0.92
C ALA A 54 -3.63 8.50 -1.38
N ALA A 55 -4.42 7.43 -1.23
CA ALA A 55 -4.04 6.09 -1.70
C ALA A 55 -3.91 6.02 -3.22
N CYS A 56 -4.82 6.68 -3.95
CA CYS A 56 -4.75 6.80 -5.40
C CYS A 56 -3.46 7.52 -5.83
N ASN A 57 -3.16 8.67 -5.24
CA ASN A 57 -1.94 9.43 -5.55
C ASN A 57 -0.67 8.61 -5.30
N ALA A 58 -0.63 7.86 -4.19
CA ALA A 58 0.48 6.96 -3.89
C ALA A 58 0.66 5.88 -4.97
N ALA A 59 -0.45 5.29 -5.45
CA ALA A 59 -0.42 4.32 -6.55
C ALA A 59 0.04 4.92 -7.87
N GLU A 60 -0.37 6.14 -8.20
CA GLU A 60 0.09 6.84 -9.40
C GLU A 60 1.59 7.15 -9.36
N LYS A 61 2.09 7.64 -8.21
CA LYS A 61 3.51 7.92 -8.02
C LYS A 61 4.35 6.65 -8.10
N LEU A 62 3.92 5.57 -7.45
CA LEU A 62 4.61 4.28 -7.51
C LEU A 62 4.62 3.74 -8.94
N TYR A 63 3.49 3.80 -9.67
CA TYR A 63 3.43 3.41 -11.07
C TYR A 63 4.38 4.25 -11.94
N ALA A 64 4.38 5.57 -11.77
CA ALA A 64 5.25 6.48 -12.51
C ALA A 64 6.73 6.17 -12.24
N ALA A 65 7.11 5.93 -10.99
CA ALA A 65 8.48 5.58 -10.63
C ALA A 65 8.90 4.23 -11.22
N LEU A 66 8.12 3.17 -10.96
CA LEU A 66 8.43 1.82 -11.44
C LEU A 66 8.47 1.74 -12.97
N SER A 67 7.55 2.42 -13.66
CA SER A 67 7.50 2.40 -15.13
C SER A 67 8.77 2.94 -15.80
N ARG A 68 9.57 3.75 -15.10
CA ARG A 68 10.88 4.23 -15.57
C ARG A 68 11.95 3.14 -15.55
N TRP A 69 11.81 2.15 -14.68
CA TRP A 69 12.79 1.07 -14.49
C TRP A 69 12.43 -0.20 -15.26
N ILE A 70 11.18 -0.65 -15.12
CA ILE A 70 10.69 -1.92 -15.70
C ILE A 70 9.86 -1.72 -16.98
N GLY A 71 9.68 -0.48 -17.42
CA GLY A 71 8.82 -0.12 -18.55
C GLY A 71 7.33 -0.07 -18.17
N ARG A 72 6.55 0.67 -18.97
CA ARG A 72 5.11 0.90 -18.73
C ARG A 72 4.31 -0.39 -18.77
N ASP A 73 4.54 -1.24 -19.77
CA ASP A 73 3.75 -2.46 -19.96
C ASP A 73 4.06 -3.49 -18.86
N GLY A 74 5.34 -3.59 -18.44
CA GLY A 74 5.74 -4.44 -17.32
C GLY A 74 5.18 -3.97 -15.98
N CYS A 75 5.22 -2.66 -15.72
CA CYS A 75 4.60 -2.06 -14.54
C CYS A 75 3.08 -2.26 -14.52
N HIS A 76 2.41 -2.07 -15.66
CA HIS A 76 0.97 -2.29 -15.76
C HIS A 76 0.58 -3.74 -15.48
N ALA A 77 1.30 -4.71 -16.06
CA ALA A 77 1.06 -6.13 -15.80
C ALA A 77 1.23 -6.49 -14.32
N LEU A 78 2.20 -5.88 -13.64
CA LEU A 78 2.42 -6.05 -12.20
C LEU A 78 1.22 -5.53 -11.39
N PHE A 79 0.75 -4.30 -11.67
CA PHE A 79 -0.40 -3.71 -10.98
C PHE A 79 -1.70 -4.48 -11.24
N VAL A 80 -1.96 -4.93 -12.47
CA VAL A 80 -3.14 -5.76 -12.79
C VAL A 80 -3.10 -7.08 -12.03
N ARG A 81 -1.92 -7.71 -11.93
CA ARG A 81 -1.74 -8.92 -11.14
C ARG A 81 -1.99 -8.67 -9.65
N ALA A 82 -1.47 -7.57 -9.11
CA ALA A 82 -1.69 -7.18 -7.72
C ALA A 82 -3.17 -6.89 -7.43
N GLN A 83 -3.86 -6.16 -8.33
CA GLN A 83 -5.30 -5.91 -8.24
C GLN A 83 -6.08 -7.24 -8.21
N THR A 84 -5.74 -8.18 -9.10
CA THR A 84 -6.37 -9.50 -9.14
C THR A 84 -6.18 -10.27 -7.82
N GLN A 85 -4.99 -10.20 -7.21
CA GLN A 85 -4.71 -10.88 -5.94
C GLN A 85 -5.46 -10.25 -4.75
N ALA A 86 -5.64 -8.93 -4.75
CA ALA A 86 -6.32 -8.22 -3.68
C ALA A 86 -7.85 -8.20 -3.85
N ALA A 87 -8.37 -8.37 -5.07
CA ALA A 87 -9.80 -8.31 -5.38
C ALA A 87 -10.63 -9.35 -4.60
N ASP A 88 -10.06 -10.53 -4.32
CA ASP A 88 -10.72 -11.59 -3.54
C ASP A 88 -11.15 -11.12 -2.13
N GLN A 89 -10.44 -10.15 -1.56
CA GLN A 89 -10.67 -9.63 -0.20
C GLN A 89 -11.27 -8.21 -0.22
N HIS A 90 -11.19 -7.51 -1.35
CA HIS A 90 -11.57 -6.11 -1.48
C HIS A 90 -12.45 -5.88 -2.72
N PRO A 91 -13.78 -6.03 -2.60
CA PRO A 91 -14.72 -5.86 -3.73
C PRO A 91 -14.66 -4.48 -4.39
N ALA A 92 -14.22 -3.45 -3.65
CA ALA A 92 -14.04 -2.10 -4.20
C ALA A 92 -13.01 -2.03 -5.35
N LEU A 93 -12.11 -3.02 -5.48
CA LEU A 93 -11.17 -3.12 -6.60
C LEU A 93 -11.84 -3.49 -7.92
N GLU A 94 -13.03 -4.12 -7.91
CA GLU A 94 -13.74 -4.49 -9.14
C GLU A 94 -14.28 -3.28 -9.91
N VAL A 95 -14.54 -2.19 -9.20
CA VAL A 95 -15.00 -0.91 -9.79
C VAL A 95 -13.83 -0.05 -10.26
N LEU A 96 -12.66 -0.20 -9.63
CA LEU A 96 -11.46 0.56 -10.00
C LEU A 96 -10.87 0.07 -11.32
N GLN A 97 -10.45 1.00 -12.17
CA GLN A 97 -9.85 0.69 -13.47
C GLN A 97 -8.40 1.17 -13.53
N LEU A 98 -7.51 0.31 -14.02
CA LEU A 98 -6.11 0.62 -14.26
C LEU A 98 -5.91 0.90 -15.77
N ARG A 99 -5.49 2.10 -16.13
CA ARG A 99 -5.44 2.55 -17.53
C ARG A 99 -4.02 2.81 -17.99
N VAL A 100 -3.45 1.86 -18.73
CA VAL A 100 -2.08 1.99 -19.23
C VAL A 100 -1.96 3.21 -20.15
N ARG A 101 -0.97 4.08 -19.89
CA ARG A 101 -0.67 5.29 -20.68
C ARG A 101 -1.74 6.39 -20.61
N GLU A 102 -2.67 6.33 -19.68
CA GLU A 102 -3.62 7.41 -19.40
C GLU A 102 -3.35 8.04 -18.03
N GLU A 103 -3.71 9.32 -17.90
CA GLU A 103 -3.69 10.07 -16.64
C GLU A 103 -5.15 10.50 -16.33
N PRO A 104 -5.70 10.19 -15.15
CA PRO A 104 -5.11 9.40 -14.06
C PRO A 104 -4.96 7.91 -14.41
N TYR A 105 -3.92 7.27 -13.88
CA TYR A 105 -3.64 5.83 -14.11
C TYR A 105 -4.70 4.96 -13.43
N VAL A 106 -5.10 5.34 -12.21
CA VAL A 106 -6.21 4.74 -11.49
C VAL A 106 -7.44 5.59 -11.73
N SER A 107 -8.49 5.03 -12.33
CA SER A 107 -9.76 5.71 -12.56
C SER A 107 -10.91 5.03 -11.82
N CYS A 108 -12.07 5.69 -11.84
CA CYS A 108 -13.29 5.27 -11.16
C CYS A 108 -13.22 5.29 -9.62
N VAL A 109 -12.32 6.12 -9.06
CA VAL A 109 -12.14 6.26 -7.61
C VAL A 109 -13.38 6.89 -6.97
N GLU A 110 -13.97 7.93 -7.58
CA GLU A 110 -15.19 8.55 -7.06
C GLU A 110 -16.37 7.58 -7.05
N GLU A 111 -16.52 6.77 -8.08
CA GLU A 111 -17.54 5.73 -8.18
C GLU A 111 -17.34 4.65 -7.12
N SER A 112 -16.09 4.23 -6.88
CA SER A 112 -15.75 3.30 -5.80
C SER A 112 -16.09 3.89 -4.43
N ILE A 113 -15.73 5.16 -4.17
CA ILE A 113 -16.07 5.85 -2.91
C ILE A 113 -17.59 5.95 -2.73
N LYS A 114 -18.34 6.26 -3.79
CA LYS A 114 -19.81 6.32 -3.73
C LYS A 114 -20.44 4.96 -3.45
N GLY A 115 -19.87 3.87 -3.98
CA GLY A 115 -20.39 2.52 -3.83
C GLY A 115 -20.01 1.83 -2.52
N PHE A 116 -18.78 2.04 -2.05
CA PHE A 116 -18.18 1.28 -0.92
C PHE A 116 -17.74 2.17 0.25
N GLY A 117 -17.60 3.48 0.05
CA GLY A 117 -17.11 4.44 1.03
C GLY A 117 -15.60 4.67 0.97
N ASP A 118 -15.15 5.85 1.42
CA ASP A 118 -13.75 6.29 1.38
C ASP A 118 -12.79 5.30 2.06
N SER A 119 -13.12 4.86 3.28
CA SER A 119 -12.28 3.93 4.02
C SER A 119 -12.13 2.56 3.34
N ALA A 120 -13.21 2.04 2.74
CA ALA A 120 -13.16 0.75 2.04
C ALA A 120 -12.38 0.85 0.72
N THR A 121 -12.58 1.93 -0.05
CA THR A 121 -11.80 2.21 -1.27
C THR A 121 -10.32 2.42 -0.94
N ALA A 122 -10.00 3.12 0.15
CA ALA A 122 -8.63 3.29 0.60
C ALA A 122 -7.97 1.95 0.97
N ALA A 123 -8.64 1.13 1.80
CA ALA A 123 -8.12 -0.18 2.19
C ALA A 123 -7.90 -1.10 0.99
N ALA A 124 -8.79 -1.03 0.00
CA ALA A 124 -8.68 -1.76 -1.25
C ALA A 124 -7.43 -1.35 -2.06
N ILE A 125 -7.19 -0.04 -2.22
CA ILE A 125 -6.01 0.47 -2.91
C ILE A 125 -4.73 0.13 -2.12
N GLU A 126 -4.76 0.23 -0.79
CA GLU A 126 -3.64 -0.15 0.08
C GLU A 126 -3.27 -1.63 -0.07
N ALA A 127 -4.25 -2.52 -0.09
CA ALA A 127 -4.03 -3.95 -0.31
C ALA A 127 -3.42 -4.22 -1.70
N MET A 128 -3.88 -3.51 -2.74
CA MET A 128 -3.28 -3.58 -4.08
C MET A 128 -1.82 -3.11 -4.09
N LEU A 129 -1.49 -2.03 -3.36
CA LEU A 129 -0.12 -1.54 -3.20
C LEU A 129 0.76 -2.57 -2.48
N ALA A 130 0.27 -3.12 -1.37
CA ALA A 130 0.97 -4.17 -0.63
C ALA A 130 1.25 -5.40 -1.51
N ALA A 131 0.26 -5.85 -2.28
CA ALA A 131 0.43 -6.95 -3.23
C ALA A 131 1.45 -6.61 -4.33
N THR A 132 1.46 -5.37 -4.83
CA THR A 132 2.46 -4.89 -5.81
C THR A 132 3.88 -4.96 -5.24
N ILE A 133 4.08 -4.47 -4.01
CA ILE A 133 5.37 -4.49 -3.31
C ILE A 133 5.83 -5.93 -3.05
N SER A 134 4.92 -6.79 -2.60
CA SER A 134 5.21 -8.22 -2.40
C SER A 134 5.63 -8.92 -3.70
N LEU A 135 4.94 -8.65 -4.80
CA LEU A 135 5.29 -9.20 -6.11
C LEU A 135 6.66 -8.69 -6.60
N LEU A 136 7.01 -7.43 -6.33
CA LEU A 136 8.35 -6.89 -6.62
C LEU A 136 9.43 -7.60 -5.82
N GLY A 137 9.24 -7.74 -4.51
CA GLY A 137 10.19 -8.45 -3.64
C GLY A 137 10.47 -9.87 -4.13
N ARG A 138 9.44 -10.57 -4.62
CA ARG A 138 9.59 -11.90 -5.22
C ARG A 138 10.29 -11.92 -6.59
N LEU A 139 10.23 -10.82 -7.34
CA LEU A 139 10.81 -10.73 -8.68
C LEU A 139 12.29 -10.31 -8.65
N VAL A 140 12.64 -9.34 -7.81
CA VAL A 140 13.97 -8.71 -7.80
C VAL A 140 14.72 -8.86 -6.47
N GLY A 141 14.09 -9.47 -5.46
CA GLY A 141 14.56 -9.52 -4.08
C GLY A 141 14.02 -8.36 -3.24
N ASP A 142 13.73 -8.62 -1.96
CA ASP A 142 13.14 -7.65 -1.04
C ASP A 142 14.01 -6.40 -0.87
N ASP A 143 15.33 -6.56 -0.76
CA ASP A 143 16.28 -5.45 -0.65
C ASP A 143 16.24 -4.51 -1.87
N MET A 144 16.08 -5.07 -3.07
CA MET A 144 16.01 -4.29 -4.31
C MET A 144 14.65 -3.61 -4.45
N ALA A 145 13.56 -4.28 -4.03
CA ALA A 145 12.23 -3.72 -4.02
C ALA A 145 12.15 -2.50 -3.07
N SER A 146 12.67 -2.63 -1.85
CA SER A 146 12.72 -1.52 -0.89
C SER A 146 13.52 -0.33 -1.45
N ASN A 147 14.69 -0.57 -2.04
CA ASN A 147 15.48 0.50 -2.67
C ASN A 147 14.74 1.21 -3.82
N LEU A 148 13.94 0.48 -4.62
CA LEU A 148 13.14 1.08 -5.70
C LEU A 148 11.99 1.92 -5.15
N ILE A 149 11.36 1.46 -4.06
CA ILE A 149 10.25 2.16 -3.42
C ILE A 149 10.75 3.41 -2.69
N GLU A 150 11.84 3.32 -1.93
CA GLU A 150 12.45 4.48 -1.26
C GLU A 150 12.79 5.59 -2.26
N ARG A 151 13.31 5.23 -3.44
CA ARG A 151 13.60 6.18 -4.52
C ARG A 151 12.36 6.73 -5.22
N SER A 152 11.20 6.09 -5.06
CA SER A 152 9.92 6.55 -5.60
C SER A 152 9.24 7.59 -4.72
N ILE A 153 9.58 7.63 -3.43
CA ILE A 153 9.14 8.67 -2.50
C ILE A 153 9.94 9.93 -2.83
N PRO A 154 9.29 11.04 -3.23
CA PRO A 154 10.01 12.28 -3.45
C PRO A 154 10.65 12.71 -2.13
N HIS A 155 11.97 12.65 -2.06
CA HIS A 155 12.74 13.29 -1.00
C HIS A 155 12.51 14.79 -1.20
N ASP A 156 11.72 15.40 -0.30
CA ASP A 156 11.45 16.83 -0.33
C ASP A 156 12.80 17.56 -0.27
N GLU A 157 13.29 18.10 -1.40
CA GLU A 157 14.49 18.95 -1.45
C GLU A 157 14.13 20.29 -0.79
N ARG A 158 13.88 20.27 0.53
CA ARG A 158 13.64 21.45 1.37
C ARG A 158 14.94 22.07 1.89
N GLU A 159 16.04 21.93 1.14
CA GLU A 159 17.34 22.55 1.45
C GLU A 159 17.94 23.32 0.27
N LYS A 160 17.16 24.11 -0.48
CA LYS A 160 17.72 25.16 -1.35
C LYS A 160 16.82 26.38 -1.41
N ASN A 161 16.75 27.19 -0.36
CA ASN A 161 16.62 28.65 -0.48
C ASN A 161 16.59 29.36 0.87
N GLY A 162 17.71 29.98 1.25
CA GLY A 162 17.82 30.85 2.41
C GLY A 162 19.01 30.43 3.26
N SER A 163 20.21 30.91 3.01
CA SER A 163 20.57 32.25 3.46
C SER A 163 21.91 32.67 2.85
N ASP A 164 21.88 33.34 1.71
CA ASP A 164 23.04 34.13 1.27
C ASP A 164 22.58 35.48 0.69
N ARG A 165 21.84 36.25 1.51
CA ARG A 165 21.76 37.70 1.34
C ARG A 165 22.93 38.33 2.09
N ARG A 166 24.11 38.30 1.46
CA ARG A 166 25.20 39.23 1.75
C ARG A 166 24.68 40.66 1.64
N LEU A 167 24.45 41.29 2.79
CA LEU A 167 24.34 42.73 2.94
C LEU A 167 25.64 43.36 2.45
N LYS A 168 25.55 44.12 1.35
CA LYS A 168 26.52 45.17 1.05
C LYS A 168 26.17 46.36 1.92
N VAL A 169 27.09 46.75 2.80
CA VAL A 169 27.21 48.10 3.35
C VAL A 169 28.61 48.58 3.00
#